data_AF-A0A7W8R0I9-F1
#
_entry.id   AF-A0A7W8R0I9-F1
#
_cell.length_a   1.000
_cell.length_b   1.000
_cell.length_c   1.000
_cell.angle_alpha   90.00
_cell.angle_beta   90.00
_cell.angle_gamma   90.00
#
_symmetry.space_group_name_H-M   'P 1'
#
loop_
_entity.id
_entity.type
_entity.pdbx_description
1 polymer ?
#
loop_
_entity_poly.entity_id
_entity_poly.type
_entity_poly.pdbx_seq_one_letter_code
_entity_poly.pdbx_strand_id
1 'polypeptide(L)'
;MKFSYYNMLLGVLLLAACNKELKLEKAPDFDVTTASTTYKAGQEITFNIKGGTAHIISFYSGETLKDYAFKDGRVIDVKGAGATLEFQNSVQVGTQAGQLSFLYSTDFNGDYSSLAKVKAATWTDITARFAPLATSATFVPATISPKDISDLITPGKPIYFAFKYVTKPQATNGLARQWFIQTFAVKSKSKLNGTALTITDQVSSGFRIVDENAVNAPARSSVTATRVTLYGNEYLTADLPRFNPNDPMYDPTNPIYNPRDPAYQPTAKFPTYVPFNPTSPYNDPTSEHWAVSRAISAEQVDLGPDLSTSIKGISNPSLDVHRYTYATPGTYKAVFVASNNTIDDTKTVIKEITLTITP
;
A
#
# COMPACT_ATOMS: atom_id res chain seq x y z
N MET A 1 40.91 -53.33 -34.59
CA MET A 1 39.85 -52.53 -33.95
C MET A 1 40.43 -51.19 -33.50
N LYS A 2 40.42 -50.19 -34.38
CA LYS A 2 40.92 -48.83 -34.13
C LYS A 2 40.00 -47.85 -34.87
N PHE A 3 38.78 -47.70 -34.37
CA PHE A 3 37.79 -46.76 -34.89
C PHE A 3 36.91 -46.33 -33.71
N SER A 4 37.41 -45.39 -32.92
CA SER A 4 36.61 -44.55 -32.04
C SER A 4 37.52 -43.46 -31.48
N TYR A 5 36.97 -42.35 -31.01
CA TYR A 5 37.64 -41.21 -30.35
C TYR A 5 38.02 -39.96 -31.20
N TYR A 6 38.17 -40.02 -32.52
CA TYR A 6 38.48 -38.79 -33.30
C TYR A 6 37.25 -37.96 -33.75
N ASN A 7 36.02 -38.46 -33.56
CA ASN A 7 34.80 -37.73 -33.93
C ASN A 7 34.12 -36.99 -32.76
N MET A 8 34.69 -37.05 -31.55
CA MET A 8 34.10 -36.38 -30.37
C MET A 8 34.76 -35.02 -30.05
N LEU A 9 35.90 -34.69 -30.69
CA LEU A 9 36.56 -33.38 -30.53
C LEU A 9 36.16 -32.33 -31.58
N LEU A 10 35.47 -32.73 -32.67
CA LEU A 10 35.02 -31.80 -33.71
C LEU A 10 33.62 -31.23 -33.45
N GLY A 11 32.89 -31.78 -32.47
CA GLY A 11 31.54 -31.33 -32.09
C GLY A 11 31.49 -30.23 -31.01
N VAL A 12 32.62 -29.87 -30.40
CA VAL A 12 32.66 -28.91 -29.27
C VAL A 12 33.10 -27.50 -29.70
N LEU A 13 33.56 -27.31 -30.95
CA LEU A 13 34.00 -26.01 -31.48
C LEU A 13 32.90 -25.17 -32.16
N LEU A 14 31.64 -25.63 -32.16
CA LEU A 14 30.52 -24.93 -32.83
C LEU A 14 29.50 -24.28 -31.87
N LEU A 15 29.79 -24.22 -30.57
CA LEU A 15 28.95 -23.50 -29.59
C LEU A 15 29.56 -22.16 -29.14
N ALA A 16 30.41 -21.54 -29.96
CA ALA A 16 30.69 -20.11 -29.83
C ALA A 16 29.43 -19.34 -30.29
N ALA A 17 28.43 -19.29 -29.41
CA ALA A 17 27.36 -18.31 -29.52
C ALA A 17 28.03 -16.93 -29.50
N CYS A 18 28.08 -16.28 -30.66
CA CYS A 18 28.42 -14.87 -30.75
C CYS A 18 27.39 -14.10 -29.92
N ASN A 19 27.71 -13.81 -28.65
CA ASN A 19 27.08 -12.72 -27.91
C ASN A 19 27.55 -11.41 -28.58
N LYS A 20 26.95 -11.07 -29.71
CA LYS A 20 27.22 -9.82 -30.41
C LYS A 20 26.41 -8.74 -29.68
N GLU A 21 27.01 -8.19 -28.64
CA GLU A 21 26.42 -7.08 -27.88
C GLU A 21 26.04 -5.96 -28.86
N LEU A 22 24.77 -5.55 -28.84
CA LEU A 22 24.22 -4.49 -29.67
C LEU A 22 24.56 -3.14 -29.05
N LYS A 23 25.84 -2.76 -29.05
CA LYS A 23 26.28 -1.47 -28.51
C LYS A 23 25.90 -0.31 -29.42
N LEU A 24 25.53 0.81 -28.81
CA LEU A 24 25.26 2.05 -29.52
C LEU A 24 26.55 2.84 -29.70
N GLU A 25 26.83 3.24 -30.95
CA GLU A 25 28.05 3.99 -31.27
C GLU A 25 28.08 5.38 -30.62
N LYS A 26 26.93 6.05 -30.53
CA LYS A 26 26.79 7.37 -29.93
C LYS A 26 25.38 7.64 -29.41
N ALA A 27 25.27 8.66 -28.57
CA ALA A 27 24.00 9.25 -28.17
C ALA A 27 23.32 9.93 -29.38
N PRO A 28 21.98 10.07 -29.39
CA PRO A 28 21.27 10.74 -30.47
C PRO A 28 21.76 12.20 -30.64
N ASP A 29 21.91 12.67 -31.88
CA ASP A 29 22.12 14.10 -32.16
C ASP A 29 20.78 14.81 -31.89
N PHE A 30 20.63 15.34 -30.68
CA PHE A 30 19.37 15.85 -30.16
C PHE A 30 19.54 17.27 -29.62
N ASP A 31 18.69 18.18 -30.08
CA ASP A 31 18.64 19.57 -29.61
C ASP A 31 17.21 20.07 -29.57
N VAL A 32 16.93 21.00 -28.66
CA VAL A 32 15.61 21.59 -28.49
C VAL A 32 15.76 23.09 -28.36
N THR A 33 14.99 23.82 -29.15
CA THR A 33 14.96 25.29 -29.12
C THR A 33 13.54 25.79 -29.04
N THR A 34 13.37 27.02 -28.58
CA THR A 34 12.09 27.71 -28.61
C THR A 34 12.33 29.20 -28.87
N ALA A 35 11.30 29.93 -29.29
CA ALA A 35 11.45 31.29 -29.81
C ALA A 35 11.89 32.32 -28.75
N SER A 36 11.59 32.07 -27.48
CA SER A 36 11.86 32.96 -26.34
C SER A 36 12.07 32.10 -25.09
N THR A 37 12.64 32.67 -24.02
CA THR A 37 12.63 32.07 -22.68
C THR A 37 11.59 32.70 -21.77
N THR A 38 10.81 33.66 -22.26
CA THR A 38 9.73 34.34 -21.54
C THR A 38 8.43 34.28 -22.33
N TYR A 39 7.35 33.85 -21.66
CA TYR A 39 6.01 33.68 -22.21
C TYR A 39 4.93 34.10 -21.21
N LYS A 40 3.69 34.34 -21.66
CA LYS A 40 2.56 34.56 -20.76
C LYS A 40 1.90 33.24 -20.35
N ALA A 41 1.33 33.20 -19.15
CA ALA A 41 0.49 32.08 -18.73
C ALA A 41 -0.67 31.87 -19.74
N GLY A 42 -0.94 30.61 -20.08
CA GLY A 42 -1.91 30.25 -21.11
C GLY A 42 -1.42 30.40 -22.56
N GLN A 43 -0.22 30.94 -22.79
CA GLN A 43 0.39 30.98 -24.12
C GLN A 43 0.98 29.60 -24.49
N GLU A 44 0.65 29.10 -25.68
CA GLU A 44 1.26 27.88 -26.21
C GLU A 44 2.71 28.14 -26.64
N ILE A 45 3.62 27.32 -26.11
CA ILE A 45 5.04 27.34 -26.42
C ILE A 45 5.32 26.22 -27.42
N THR A 46 5.96 26.58 -28.52
CA THR A 46 6.45 25.62 -29.52
C THR A 46 7.93 25.33 -29.27
N PHE A 47 8.25 24.07 -29.00
CA PHE A 47 9.61 23.54 -28.91
C PHE A 47 9.96 22.87 -30.24
N ASN A 48 10.94 23.41 -30.95
CA ASN A 48 11.47 22.83 -32.18
C ASN A 48 12.54 21.82 -31.81
N ILE A 49 12.41 20.60 -32.33
CA ILE A 49 13.25 19.45 -31.99
C ILE A 49 14.11 19.11 -33.20
N LYS A 50 15.43 19.18 -33.01
CA LYS A 50 16.40 18.55 -33.90
C LYS A 50 16.74 17.18 -33.33
N GLY A 51 16.80 16.16 -34.18
CA GLY A 51 17.03 14.78 -33.71
C GLY A 51 15.77 14.05 -33.29
N GLY A 52 14.62 14.45 -33.85
CA GLY A 52 13.32 13.81 -33.62
C GLY A 52 13.26 12.32 -33.93
N THR A 53 14.29 11.73 -34.52
CA THR A 53 14.43 10.29 -34.82
C THR A 53 14.91 9.46 -33.63
N ALA A 54 15.28 10.07 -32.51
CA ALA A 54 15.64 9.34 -31.29
C ALA A 54 14.57 8.28 -30.94
N HIS A 55 15.00 7.14 -30.37
CA HIS A 55 14.09 6.03 -30.09
C HIS A 55 12.97 6.47 -29.12
N ILE A 56 13.35 7.13 -28.03
CA ILE A 56 12.42 7.65 -27.03
C ILE A 56 12.77 9.10 -26.74
N ILE A 57 11.75 9.94 -26.60
CA ILE A 57 11.87 11.31 -26.09
C ILE A 57 10.86 11.52 -24.96
N SER A 58 11.36 11.83 -23.78
CA SER A 58 10.59 12.14 -22.58
C SER A 58 10.69 13.62 -22.23
N PHE A 59 9.57 14.21 -21.82
CA PHE A 59 9.46 15.62 -21.46
C PHE A 59 9.04 15.80 -20.00
N TYR A 60 9.82 16.58 -19.27
CA TYR A 60 9.51 17.08 -17.93
C TYR A 60 9.20 18.57 -18.07
N SER A 61 7.98 18.99 -17.70
CA SER A 61 7.61 20.40 -17.77
C SER A 61 8.28 21.26 -16.70
N GLY A 62 8.82 20.64 -15.64
CA GLY A 62 9.33 21.36 -14.47
C GLY A 62 8.22 21.87 -13.55
N GLU A 63 6.95 21.53 -13.83
CA GLU A 63 5.86 21.73 -12.87
C GLU A 63 5.98 20.74 -11.70
N THR A 64 5.27 21.01 -10.61
CA THR A 64 5.26 20.13 -9.43
C THR A 64 4.86 18.71 -9.83
N LEU A 65 5.64 17.71 -9.38
CA LEU A 65 5.52 16.28 -9.75
C LEU A 65 5.93 15.93 -11.20
N LYS A 66 6.50 16.90 -11.93
CA LYS A 66 7.02 16.75 -13.31
C LYS A 66 8.39 17.40 -13.48
N ASP A 67 9.21 17.40 -12.43
CA ASP A 67 10.55 18.01 -12.40
C ASP A 67 11.64 16.94 -12.54
N TYR A 68 12.50 17.10 -13.55
CA TYR A 68 13.60 16.18 -13.84
C TYR A 68 14.58 16.01 -12.67
N ALA A 69 14.74 17.03 -11.82
CA ALA A 69 15.58 16.95 -10.64
C ALA A 69 15.13 15.85 -9.66
N PHE A 70 13.86 15.46 -9.72
CA PHE A 70 13.26 14.44 -8.87
C PHE A 70 12.91 13.15 -9.62
N LYS A 71 13.53 12.90 -10.79
CA LYS A 71 13.31 11.70 -11.60
C LYS A 71 13.62 10.38 -10.88
N ASP A 72 14.46 10.41 -9.85
CA ASP A 72 14.86 9.23 -9.06
C ASP A 72 14.13 9.15 -7.71
N GLY A 73 13.34 10.17 -7.35
CA GLY A 73 12.62 10.22 -6.08
C GLY A 73 12.50 11.64 -5.52
N ARG A 74 11.31 11.97 -4.99
CA ARG A 74 11.02 13.21 -4.28
C ARG A 74 10.72 12.92 -2.82
N VAL A 75 11.66 13.26 -1.95
CA VAL A 75 11.47 13.22 -0.50
C VAL A 75 11.28 14.64 0.01
N ILE A 76 10.20 14.88 0.74
CA ILE A 76 9.88 16.17 1.37
C ILE A 76 10.10 16.06 2.88
N ASP A 77 10.94 16.94 3.43
CA ASP A 77 11.06 17.10 4.88
C ASP A 77 9.80 17.77 5.43
N VAL A 78 9.15 17.11 6.37
CA VAL A 78 7.95 17.57 7.07
C VAL A 78 8.16 17.60 8.59
N LYS A 79 9.41 17.50 9.05
CA LYS A 79 9.76 17.54 10.46
C LYS A 79 9.28 18.84 11.11
N GLY A 80 8.56 18.70 12.22
CA GLY A 80 8.01 19.83 12.96
C GLY A 80 6.80 20.52 12.30
N ALA A 81 6.37 20.08 11.11
CA ALA A 81 5.16 20.62 10.47
C ALA A 81 3.88 20.27 11.24
N GLY A 82 3.91 19.19 12.01
CA GLY A 82 2.73 18.60 12.63
C GLY A 82 1.91 17.77 11.64
N ALA A 83 0.88 17.09 12.14
CA ALA A 83 0.06 16.18 11.34
C ALA A 83 -1.39 16.14 11.81
N THR A 84 -2.25 15.66 10.93
CA THR A 84 -3.64 15.32 11.22
C THR A 84 -3.90 13.84 10.97
N LEU A 85 -4.85 13.26 11.71
CA LEU A 85 -5.29 11.88 11.59
C LEU A 85 -6.80 11.81 11.35
N GLU A 86 -7.22 10.95 10.43
CA GLU A 86 -8.62 10.66 10.15
C GLU A 86 -8.84 9.16 9.92
N PHE A 87 -10.03 8.65 10.28
CA PHE A 87 -10.55 7.34 9.89
C PHE A 87 -12.06 7.31 10.08
N GLN A 88 -12.77 6.50 9.30
CA GLN A 88 -14.19 6.19 9.49
C GLN A 88 -14.37 4.91 10.28
N ASN A 89 -15.46 4.83 11.05
CA ASN A 89 -15.83 3.60 11.73
C ASN A 89 -17.33 3.31 11.65
N SER A 90 -17.69 2.02 11.68
CA SER A 90 -19.06 1.51 11.84
C SER A 90 -19.07 0.27 12.72
N VAL A 91 -20.23 -0.05 13.29
CA VAL A 91 -20.42 -1.22 14.15
C VAL A 91 -21.70 -1.96 13.81
N GLN A 92 -21.61 -3.29 13.68
CA GLN A 92 -22.74 -4.14 13.36
C GLN A 92 -22.67 -5.44 14.14
N VAL A 93 -23.75 -6.23 14.11
CA VAL A 93 -23.89 -7.49 14.85
C VAL A 93 -23.82 -7.29 16.36
N GLY A 94 -24.46 -8.19 17.10
CA GLY A 94 -24.36 -8.26 18.55
C GLY A 94 -24.81 -6.99 19.29
N THR A 95 -24.55 -6.97 20.58
CA THR A 95 -25.01 -5.89 21.48
C THR A 95 -23.96 -5.45 22.48
N GLN A 96 -22.81 -6.13 22.53
CA GLN A 96 -21.77 -5.85 23.52
C GLN A 96 -21.19 -4.43 23.36
N ALA A 97 -21.15 -3.67 24.45
CA ALA A 97 -20.68 -2.28 24.47
C ALA A 97 -19.22 -2.16 24.94
N GLY A 98 -18.55 -1.04 24.58
CA GLY A 98 -17.22 -0.71 25.09
C GLY A 98 -16.11 -1.63 24.58
N GLN A 99 -16.24 -2.16 23.37
CA GLN A 99 -15.30 -3.14 22.82
C GLN A 99 -14.09 -2.52 22.14
N LEU A 100 -14.19 -1.29 21.62
CA LEU A 100 -13.17 -0.66 20.78
C LEU A 100 -12.50 0.52 21.51
N SER A 101 -11.17 0.49 21.54
CA SER A 101 -10.31 1.61 21.93
C SER A 101 -9.31 1.93 20.82
N PHE A 102 -8.95 3.20 20.67
CA PHE A 102 -7.89 3.66 19.79
C PHE A 102 -6.72 4.18 20.61
N LEU A 103 -5.53 3.63 20.36
CA LEU A 103 -4.33 3.84 21.16
C LEU A 103 -3.17 4.31 20.27
N TYR A 104 -2.17 4.94 20.87
CA TYR A 104 -0.87 5.16 20.24
C TYR A 104 0.29 4.82 21.18
N SER A 105 1.46 4.56 20.59
CA SER A 105 2.73 4.33 21.30
C SER A 105 3.89 4.95 20.51
N THR A 106 4.95 5.35 21.21
CA THR A 106 6.23 5.82 20.64
C THR A 106 7.43 4.95 21.06
N ASP A 107 7.17 3.88 21.82
CA ASP A 107 8.17 2.96 22.38
C ASP A 107 7.91 1.50 21.99
N PHE A 108 6.85 1.20 21.25
CA PHE A 108 6.64 -0.12 20.68
C PHE A 108 7.79 -0.46 19.71
N ASN A 109 8.34 -1.66 19.85
CA ASN A 109 9.54 -2.08 19.12
C ASN A 109 9.24 -2.78 17.78
N GLY A 110 7.96 -2.93 17.41
CA GLY A 110 7.56 -3.63 16.19
C GLY A 110 7.55 -5.17 16.30
N ASP A 111 7.58 -5.73 17.51
CA ASP A 111 7.43 -7.17 17.73
C ASP A 111 5.95 -7.57 17.82
N TYR A 112 5.41 -8.11 16.72
CA TYR A 112 4.02 -8.56 16.59
C TYR A 112 3.82 -10.04 16.94
N SER A 113 4.84 -10.73 17.45
CA SER A 113 4.82 -12.20 17.63
C SER A 113 3.79 -12.69 18.66
N SER A 114 3.38 -11.84 19.58
CA SER A 114 2.33 -12.14 20.56
C SER A 114 1.74 -10.86 21.14
N LEU A 115 0.52 -10.94 21.68
CA LEU A 115 -0.10 -9.79 22.35
C LEU A 115 0.71 -9.32 23.57
N ALA A 116 1.41 -10.23 24.25
CA ALA A 116 2.30 -9.88 25.36
C ALA A 116 3.44 -8.94 24.92
N LYS A 117 4.01 -9.14 23.72
CA LYS A 117 5.06 -8.27 23.16
C LYS A 117 4.51 -6.89 22.78
N VAL A 118 3.31 -6.84 22.21
CA VAL A 118 2.61 -5.58 21.95
C VAL A 118 2.36 -4.81 23.25
N LYS A 119 1.85 -5.49 24.28
CA LYS A 119 1.51 -4.88 25.59
C LYS A 119 2.73 -4.54 26.46
N ALA A 120 3.93 -4.96 26.08
CA ALA A 120 5.16 -4.58 26.78
C ALA A 120 5.56 -3.11 26.55
N ALA A 121 5.00 -2.47 25.51
CA ALA A 121 5.16 -1.06 25.23
C ALA A 121 4.14 -0.20 25.99
N THR A 122 4.39 1.12 26.06
CA THR A 122 3.49 2.08 26.67
C THR A 122 2.44 2.53 25.65
N TRP A 123 1.17 2.23 25.93
CA TRP A 123 0.05 2.62 25.08
C TRP A 123 -0.81 3.68 25.76
N THR A 124 -1.02 4.80 25.07
CA THR A 124 -1.88 5.88 25.53
C THR A 124 -3.21 5.82 24.78
N ASP A 125 -4.32 5.82 25.51
CA ASP A 125 -5.66 5.83 24.93
C ASP A 125 -6.02 7.23 24.42
N ILE A 126 -6.38 7.30 23.14
CA ILE A 126 -6.79 8.52 22.42
C ILE A 126 -8.22 8.40 21.89
N THR A 127 -8.99 7.39 22.30
CA THR A 127 -10.37 7.12 21.86
C THR A 127 -11.26 8.34 22.00
N ALA A 128 -11.12 9.09 23.10
CA ALA A 128 -11.89 10.29 23.37
C ALA A 128 -11.70 11.40 22.31
N ARG A 129 -10.53 11.48 21.65
CA ARG A 129 -10.27 12.45 20.57
C ARG A 129 -11.08 12.18 19.30
N PHE A 130 -11.53 10.93 19.14
CA PHE A 130 -12.27 10.45 17.98
C PHE A 130 -13.71 10.07 18.34
N ALA A 131 -14.18 10.44 19.53
CA ALA A 131 -15.56 10.24 19.95
C ALA A 131 -16.51 11.26 19.28
N PRO A 132 -17.82 10.94 19.15
CA PRO A 132 -18.41 9.64 19.44
C PRO A 132 -18.03 8.57 18.40
N LEU A 133 -17.84 7.33 18.85
CA LEU A 133 -17.71 6.17 17.97
C LEU A 133 -19.09 5.74 17.44
N ALA A 134 -19.09 4.98 16.35
CA ALA A 134 -20.31 4.49 15.71
C ALA A 134 -21.17 3.62 16.64
N THR A 135 -22.47 3.67 16.42
CA THR A 135 -23.48 2.86 17.15
C THR A 135 -24.29 1.97 16.21
N SER A 136 -24.11 2.10 14.89
CA SER A 136 -24.80 1.35 13.84
C SER A 136 -23.87 1.01 12.67
N ALA A 137 -24.41 0.27 11.70
CA ALA A 137 -23.71 -0.12 10.48
C ALA A 137 -23.44 1.07 9.53
N THR A 138 -24.08 2.22 9.78
CA THR A 138 -23.77 3.46 9.06
C THR A 138 -22.41 3.96 9.51
N PHE A 139 -21.49 4.11 8.54
CA PHE A 139 -20.19 4.73 8.82
C PHE A 139 -20.41 6.15 9.32
N VAL A 140 -19.91 6.42 10.53
CA VAL A 140 -19.76 7.79 10.99
C VAL A 140 -18.64 8.39 10.14
N PRO A 141 -18.92 9.48 9.37
CA PRO A 141 -17.89 10.19 8.62
C PRO A 141 -16.71 10.50 9.54
N ALA A 142 -15.49 10.43 9.02
CA ALA A 142 -14.27 10.51 9.82
C ALA A 142 -14.41 11.56 10.91
N THR A 143 -14.47 11.15 12.17
CA THR A 143 -15.20 11.83 13.24
C THR A 143 -15.00 13.37 13.26
N ILE A 144 -15.87 14.06 12.49
CA ILE A 144 -16.11 15.51 12.33
C ILE A 144 -15.00 16.35 11.64
N SER A 145 -13.74 15.94 11.56
CA SER A 145 -12.65 16.55 10.75
C SER A 145 -11.34 15.80 11.04
N PRO A 146 -10.31 15.88 10.17
CA PRO A 146 -8.97 15.43 10.52
C PRO A 146 -8.57 16.00 11.88
N LYS A 147 -8.25 15.13 12.84
CA LYS A 147 -7.86 15.54 14.19
C LYS A 147 -6.40 15.89 14.21
N ASP A 148 -6.07 17.00 14.84
CA ASP A 148 -4.68 17.35 15.11
C ASP A 148 -4.06 16.30 16.04
N ILE A 149 -2.93 15.75 15.63
CA ILE A 149 -2.13 14.79 16.40
C ILE A 149 -0.67 15.27 16.54
N SER A 150 -0.42 16.56 16.29
CA SER A 150 0.93 17.13 16.33
C SER A 150 1.58 16.95 17.71
N ASP A 151 0.78 16.92 18.78
CA ASP A 151 1.21 16.68 20.16
C ASP A 151 1.62 15.23 20.42
N LEU A 152 1.22 14.28 19.57
CA LEU A 152 1.60 12.86 19.68
C LEU A 152 2.97 12.56 19.04
N ILE A 153 3.46 13.46 18.19
CA ILE A 153 4.69 13.27 17.43
C ILE A 153 5.89 13.67 18.28
N THR A 154 6.77 12.70 18.54
CA THR A 154 8.05 12.96 19.21
C THR A 154 9.19 12.97 18.17
N PRO A 155 9.97 14.06 18.07
CA PRO A 155 11.10 14.13 17.13
C PRO A 155 12.06 12.95 17.27
N GLY A 156 12.50 12.39 16.15
CA GLY A 156 13.40 11.23 16.11
C GLY A 156 12.78 9.90 16.55
N LYS A 157 11.49 9.84 16.88
CA LYS A 157 10.80 8.59 17.23
C LYS A 157 9.68 8.29 16.24
N PRO A 158 9.50 7.01 15.86
CA PRO A 158 8.30 6.60 15.15
C PRO A 158 7.07 6.69 16.07
N ILE A 159 5.90 6.83 15.45
CA ILE A 159 4.61 6.63 16.11
C ILE A 159 3.98 5.34 15.60
N TYR A 160 3.30 4.62 16.50
CA TYR A 160 2.50 3.44 16.21
C TYR A 160 1.07 3.71 16.67
N PHE A 161 0.10 3.27 15.88
CA PHE A 161 -1.32 3.34 16.22
C PHE A 161 -1.87 1.93 16.40
N ALA A 162 -2.79 1.76 17.34
CA ALA A 162 -3.46 0.48 17.55
C ALA A 162 -4.97 0.66 17.78
N PHE A 163 -5.76 -0.22 17.16
CA PHE A 163 -7.14 -0.44 17.54
C PHE A 163 -7.18 -1.67 18.46
N LYS A 164 -7.44 -1.45 19.73
CA LYS A 164 -7.63 -2.50 20.73
C LYS A 164 -9.10 -2.92 20.72
N TYR A 165 -9.33 -4.22 20.65
CA TYR A 165 -10.64 -4.83 20.73
C TYR A 165 -10.74 -5.82 21.88
N VAL A 166 -11.80 -5.73 22.68
CA VAL A 166 -12.08 -6.65 23.80
C VAL A 166 -13.41 -7.36 23.57
N THR A 167 -13.36 -8.69 23.69
CA THR A 167 -14.52 -9.57 23.79
C THR A 167 -14.69 -10.01 25.24
N LYS A 168 -15.82 -9.69 25.85
CA LYS A 168 -16.27 -10.28 27.11
C LYS A 168 -17.07 -11.57 26.83
N PRO A 169 -17.27 -12.43 27.85
CA PRO A 169 -18.10 -13.63 27.71
C PRO A 169 -19.48 -13.28 27.13
N GLN A 170 -19.74 -13.80 25.95
CA GLN A 170 -20.88 -13.46 25.09
C GLN A 170 -22.19 -14.02 25.65
N ALA A 171 -22.15 -15.11 26.42
CA ALA A 171 -23.31 -15.68 27.08
C ALA A 171 -24.00 -14.68 28.04
N THR A 172 -23.21 -13.81 28.68
CA THR A 172 -23.68 -12.87 29.73
C THR A 172 -23.63 -11.41 29.31
N ASN A 173 -22.79 -11.05 28.34
CA ASN A 173 -22.59 -9.67 27.89
C ASN A 173 -23.23 -9.37 26.52
N GLY A 174 -23.92 -10.36 25.94
CA GLY A 174 -24.40 -10.32 24.56
C GLY A 174 -23.29 -10.59 23.56
N LEU A 175 -23.70 -10.95 22.34
CA LEU A 175 -22.77 -11.27 21.26
C LEU A 175 -21.83 -10.09 20.97
N ALA A 176 -20.58 -10.43 20.66
CA ALA A 176 -19.56 -9.49 20.24
C ALA A 176 -20.02 -8.71 19.00
N ARG A 177 -19.68 -7.43 18.90
CA ARG A 177 -20.00 -6.60 17.74
C ARG A 177 -18.83 -6.57 16.77
N GLN A 178 -19.13 -6.58 15.48
CA GLN A 178 -18.14 -6.43 14.44
C GLN A 178 -17.93 -4.95 14.14
N TRP A 179 -16.69 -4.48 14.28
CA TRP A 179 -16.29 -3.12 13.95
C TRP A 179 -15.54 -3.07 12.65
N PHE A 180 -15.80 -2.01 11.89
CA PHE A 180 -15.11 -1.70 10.66
C PHE A 180 -14.40 -0.37 10.80
N ILE A 181 -13.12 -0.32 10.46
CA ILE A 181 -12.32 0.90 10.34
C ILE A 181 -11.88 1.05 8.89
N GLN A 182 -12.15 2.20 8.29
CA GLN A 182 -11.77 2.51 6.92
C GLN A 182 -11.15 3.91 6.83
N THR A 183 -10.60 4.22 5.66
CA THR A 183 -10.09 5.56 5.32
C THR A 183 -9.08 6.11 6.34
N PHE A 184 -8.35 5.22 7.02
CA PHE A 184 -7.27 5.63 7.91
C PHE A 184 -6.23 6.43 7.14
N ALA A 185 -5.93 7.65 7.58
CA ALA A 185 -4.88 8.47 7.00
C ALA A 185 -4.24 9.37 8.05
N VAL A 186 -2.92 9.50 7.96
CA VAL A 186 -2.14 10.53 8.63
C VAL A 186 -1.56 11.43 7.56
N LYS A 187 -1.86 12.72 7.65
CA LYS A 187 -1.41 13.73 6.68
C LYS A 187 -0.58 14.79 7.40
N SER A 188 0.53 15.19 6.79
CA SER A 188 1.29 16.34 7.25
C SER A 188 0.47 17.62 7.09
N LYS A 189 0.67 18.58 7.99
CA LYS A 189 0.17 19.94 7.79
C LYS A 189 0.98 20.72 6.74
N SER A 190 2.20 20.27 6.43
CA SER A 190 2.94 20.76 5.28
C SER A 190 2.24 20.35 3.99
N LYS A 191 2.28 21.26 3.01
CA LYS A 191 1.60 21.10 1.73
C LYS A 191 2.59 21.21 0.58
N LEU A 192 2.37 20.41 -0.46
CA LEU A 192 2.98 20.59 -1.75
C LEU A 192 1.90 21.03 -2.73
N ASN A 193 2.10 22.20 -3.36
CA ASN A 193 1.12 22.81 -4.27
C ASN A 193 -0.31 22.87 -3.69
N GLY A 194 -0.43 23.35 -2.44
CA GLY A 194 -1.72 23.47 -1.74
C GLY A 194 -2.32 22.16 -1.21
N THR A 195 -1.73 21.00 -1.53
CA THR A 195 -2.21 19.67 -1.13
C THR A 195 -1.42 19.12 0.04
N ALA A 196 -2.11 18.63 1.07
CA ALA A 196 -1.47 18.01 2.24
C ALA A 196 -0.74 16.72 1.84
N LEU A 197 0.45 16.51 2.42
CA LEU A 197 1.26 15.34 2.14
C LEU A 197 0.80 14.15 2.98
N THR A 198 0.52 13.01 2.35
CA THR A 198 0.13 11.78 3.07
C THR A 198 1.38 11.14 3.69
N ILE A 199 1.43 11.08 5.01
CA ILE A 199 2.47 10.37 5.76
C ILE A 199 2.21 8.86 5.72
N THR A 200 0.96 8.47 5.94
CA THR A 200 0.49 7.09 5.79
C THR A 200 -1.00 7.06 5.51
N ASP A 201 -1.46 5.99 4.88
CA ASP A 201 -2.87 5.69 4.60
C ASP A 201 -3.26 4.29 5.09
N GLN A 202 -4.45 3.84 4.73
CA GLN A 202 -5.01 2.55 5.15
C GLN A 202 -4.13 1.36 4.75
N VAL A 203 -3.45 1.45 3.60
CA VAL A 203 -2.60 0.37 3.08
C VAL A 203 -1.20 0.48 3.69
N SER A 204 -0.60 1.65 3.57
CA SER A 204 0.76 1.93 4.00
C SER A 204 0.90 2.02 5.52
N SER A 205 -0.19 2.08 6.30
CA SER A 205 -0.14 1.94 7.76
C SER A 205 0.20 0.52 8.20
N GLY A 206 0.03 -0.47 7.31
CA GLY A 206 0.50 -1.83 7.52
C GLY A 206 -0.05 -2.48 8.78
N PHE A 207 -1.33 -2.22 9.11
CA PHE A 207 -1.99 -2.81 10.28
C PHE A 207 -1.89 -4.34 10.28
N ARG A 208 -1.60 -4.92 11.44
CA ARG A 208 -1.52 -6.37 11.67
C ARG A 208 -2.39 -6.76 12.85
N ILE A 209 -3.15 -7.84 12.71
CA ILE A 209 -3.90 -8.42 13.82
C ILE A 209 -2.93 -9.20 14.71
N VAL A 210 -2.92 -8.88 15.99
CA VAL A 210 -2.24 -9.64 17.05
C VAL A 210 -3.31 -10.11 18.02
N ASP A 211 -3.48 -11.43 18.12
CA ASP A 211 -4.57 -12.07 18.84
C ASP A 211 -4.05 -12.83 20.06
N GLU A 212 -4.72 -12.67 21.20
CA GLU A 212 -4.42 -13.36 22.45
C GLU A 212 -4.61 -14.88 22.32
N ASN A 213 -5.67 -15.31 21.63
CA ASN A 213 -6.10 -16.70 21.59
C ASN A 213 -6.11 -17.30 20.17
N ALA A 214 -5.11 -16.95 19.35
CA ALA A 214 -5.02 -17.27 17.93
C ALA A 214 -5.18 -18.77 17.56
N VAL A 215 -4.91 -19.68 18.51
CA VAL A 215 -5.00 -21.13 18.28
C VAL A 215 -6.36 -21.69 18.71
N ASN A 216 -6.82 -21.36 19.92
CA ASN A 216 -7.93 -22.06 20.56
C ASN A 216 -9.27 -21.31 20.46
N ALA A 217 -9.23 -19.99 20.37
CA ALA A 217 -10.42 -19.14 20.22
C ALA A 217 -10.05 -17.90 19.38
N PRO A 218 -9.70 -18.10 18.09
CA PRO A 218 -9.18 -17.02 17.26
C PRO A 218 -10.23 -15.93 17.05
N ALA A 219 -9.79 -14.68 17.10
CA ALA A 219 -10.55 -13.54 16.64
C ALA A 219 -10.89 -13.70 15.15
N ARG A 220 -12.07 -13.22 14.75
CA ARG A 220 -12.50 -13.16 13.35
C ARG A 220 -12.10 -11.85 12.67
N SER A 221 -11.03 -11.25 13.18
CA SER A 221 -10.48 -9.98 12.74
C SER A 221 -9.61 -10.14 11.51
N SER A 222 -9.58 -9.11 10.67
CA SER A 222 -8.83 -9.15 9.41
C SER A 222 -8.42 -7.74 8.98
N VAL A 223 -7.39 -7.68 8.14
CA VAL A 223 -6.94 -6.44 7.50
C VAL A 223 -6.94 -6.64 6.00
N THR A 224 -7.51 -5.69 5.27
CA THR A 224 -7.47 -5.59 3.82
C THR A 224 -6.96 -4.21 3.41
N ALA A 225 -6.71 -4.00 2.12
CA ALA A 225 -6.30 -2.70 1.60
C ALA A 225 -7.31 -1.56 1.88
N THR A 226 -8.58 -1.90 2.14
CA THR A 226 -9.66 -0.92 2.31
C THR A 226 -10.25 -0.90 3.72
N ARG A 227 -9.86 -1.84 4.60
CA ARG A 227 -10.51 -1.96 5.91
C ARG A 227 -9.70 -2.75 6.93
N VAL A 228 -9.75 -2.31 8.18
CA VAL A 228 -9.52 -3.16 9.36
C VAL A 228 -10.88 -3.64 9.88
N THR A 229 -11.06 -4.94 10.02
CA THR A 229 -12.23 -5.56 10.65
C THR A 229 -11.82 -6.09 12.00
N LEU A 230 -12.52 -5.68 13.05
CA LEU A 230 -12.32 -6.17 14.42
C LEU A 230 -13.57 -6.93 14.85
N TYR A 231 -13.40 -8.23 15.15
CA TYR A 231 -14.50 -9.08 15.56
C TYR A 231 -14.02 -10.18 16.48
N GLY A 232 -14.71 -10.34 17.61
CA GLY A 232 -14.42 -11.36 18.60
C GLY A 232 -14.50 -12.79 18.07
N ASN A 233 -13.97 -13.70 18.89
CA ASN A 233 -14.07 -15.13 18.67
C ASN A 233 -15.53 -15.59 18.53
N GLU A 234 -15.70 -16.76 17.91
CA GLU A 234 -16.98 -17.45 17.92
C GLU A 234 -17.34 -17.85 19.36
N TYR A 235 -18.61 -17.68 19.73
CA TYR A 235 -19.16 -18.24 20.95
C TYR A 235 -19.54 -19.70 20.67
N LEU A 236 -18.86 -20.65 21.33
CA LEU A 236 -19.08 -22.07 21.10
C LEU A 236 -20.13 -22.62 22.06
N THR A 237 -21.19 -23.18 21.50
CA THR A 237 -22.29 -23.83 22.23
C THR A 237 -22.50 -25.25 21.72
N ALA A 238 -23.05 -26.13 22.57
CA ALA A 238 -23.20 -27.55 22.27
C ALA A 238 -24.12 -27.85 21.06
N ASP A 239 -24.97 -26.89 20.68
CA ASP A 239 -25.93 -26.97 19.58
C ASP A 239 -25.34 -26.60 18.20
N LEU A 240 -24.08 -26.14 18.14
CA LEU A 240 -23.45 -25.84 16.85
C LEU A 240 -23.33 -27.12 15.99
N PRO A 241 -23.56 -27.03 14.66
CA PRO A 241 -23.46 -28.14 13.71
C PRO A 241 -22.20 -29.01 13.88
N ARG A 242 -21.05 -28.40 14.14
CA ARG A 242 -19.76 -29.09 14.33
C ARG A 242 -19.69 -30.01 15.56
N PHE A 243 -20.64 -29.88 16.48
CA PHE A 243 -20.73 -30.70 17.69
C PHE A 243 -21.91 -31.68 17.64
N ASN A 244 -22.65 -31.71 16.53
CA ASN A 244 -23.67 -32.70 16.28
C ASN A 244 -23.07 -33.87 15.46
N PRO A 245 -22.95 -35.09 16.03
CA PRO A 245 -22.38 -36.23 15.30
C PRO A 245 -23.24 -36.69 14.14
N ASN A 246 -24.52 -36.30 14.11
CA ASN A 246 -25.46 -36.62 13.03
C ASN A 246 -25.55 -35.49 11.98
N ASP A 247 -24.69 -34.48 12.05
CA ASP A 247 -24.70 -33.41 11.06
C ASP A 247 -24.27 -33.94 9.67
N PRO A 248 -24.94 -33.54 8.57
CA PRO A 248 -24.58 -33.96 7.21
C PRO A 248 -23.13 -33.72 6.82
N MET A 249 -22.40 -32.82 7.51
CA MET A 249 -20.96 -32.64 7.27
C MET A 249 -20.12 -33.88 7.60
N TYR A 250 -20.61 -34.75 8.50
CA TYR A 250 -19.96 -36.00 8.92
C TYR A 250 -20.49 -37.23 8.19
N ASP A 251 -21.42 -37.06 7.24
CA ASP A 251 -21.89 -38.16 6.40
C ASP A 251 -20.81 -38.51 5.34
N PRO A 252 -20.19 -39.71 5.39
CA PRO A 252 -19.17 -40.09 4.41
C PRO A 252 -19.71 -40.28 3.00
N THR A 253 -21.04 -40.39 2.85
CA THR A 253 -21.74 -40.48 1.57
C THR A 253 -22.13 -39.12 1.01
N ASN A 254 -21.84 -38.03 1.73
CA ASN A 254 -22.16 -36.68 1.27
C ASN A 254 -21.52 -36.41 -0.12
N PRO A 255 -22.33 -36.07 -1.14
CA PRO A 255 -21.90 -35.80 -2.50
C PRO A 255 -20.69 -34.88 -2.65
N ILE A 256 -20.53 -33.91 -1.73
CA ILE A 256 -19.42 -32.94 -1.78
C ILE A 256 -18.04 -33.59 -1.66
N TYR A 257 -17.94 -34.79 -1.08
CA TYR A 257 -16.68 -35.52 -0.91
C TYR A 257 -16.42 -36.56 -2.01
N ASN A 258 -17.38 -36.82 -2.91
CA ASN A 258 -17.26 -37.86 -3.94
C ASN A 258 -16.83 -37.25 -5.29
N PRO A 259 -15.61 -37.52 -5.82
CA PRO A 259 -15.14 -36.95 -7.09
C PRO A 259 -15.96 -37.29 -8.33
N ARG A 260 -16.86 -38.26 -8.23
CA ARG A 260 -17.76 -38.69 -9.32
C ARG A 260 -19.14 -38.03 -9.26
N ASP A 261 -19.43 -37.28 -8.20
CA ASP A 261 -20.71 -36.60 -8.04
C ASP A 261 -20.64 -35.17 -8.61
N PRO A 262 -21.67 -34.68 -9.32
CA PRO A 262 -21.73 -33.30 -9.79
C PRO A 262 -21.58 -32.23 -8.69
N ALA A 263 -21.93 -32.56 -7.43
CA ALA A 263 -21.79 -31.65 -6.29
C ALA A 263 -20.40 -31.70 -5.63
N TYR A 264 -19.46 -32.48 -6.19
CA TYR A 264 -18.11 -32.61 -5.65
C TYR A 264 -17.41 -31.26 -5.48
N GLN A 265 -16.79 -31.07 -4.33
CA GLN A 265 -15.93 -29.94 -4.05
C GLN A 265 -14.49 -30.43 -3.86
N PRO A 266 -13.57 -30.16 -4.81
CA PRO A 266 -12.18 -30.63 -4.73
C PRO A 266 -11.42 -30.17 -3.48
N THR A 267 -11.89 -29.12 -2.82
CA THR A 267 -11.32 -28.56 -1.59
C THR A 267 -11.98 -29.10 -0.32
N ALA A 268 -13.11 -29.79 -0.41
CA ALA A 268 -13.81 -30.34 0.74
C ALA A 268 -13.06 -31.59 1.26
N LYS A 269 -12.74 -31.58 2.55
CA LYS A 269 -12.11 -32.71 3.24
C LYS A 269 -13.09 -33.25 4.26
N PHE A 270 -13.23 -34.57 4.30
CA PHE A 270 -14.06 -35.24 5.31
C PHE A 270 -13.53 -34.89 6.72
N PRO A 271 -14.32 -34.19 7.56
CA PRO A 271 -13.84 -33.68 8.84
C PRO A 271 -13.80 -34.80 9.89
N THR A 272 -12.82 -34.73 10.80
CA THR A 272 -12.83 -35.57 12.01
C THR A 272 -13.79 -34.95 13.03
N TYR A 273 -14.74 -35.75 13.52
CA TYR A 273 -15.67 -35.31 14.57
C TYR A 273 -14.94 -35.12 15.90
N VAL A 274 -15.19 -33.98 16.55
CA VAL A 274 -14.67 -33.65 17.88
C VAL A 274 -15.87 -33.25 18.76
N PRO A 275 -16.19 -34.01 19.83
CA PRO A 275 -17.29 -33.67 20.72
C PRO A 275 -17.11 -32.31 21.40
N PHE A 276 -18.23 -31.64 21.69
CA PHE A 276 -18.20 -30.43 22.52
C PHE A 276 -17.68 -30.74 23.93
N ASN A 277 -16.66 -30.00 24.37
CA ASN A 277 -16.20 -30.03 25.76
C ASN A 277 -16.82 -28.87 26.54
N PRO A 278 -17.82 -29.10 27.42
CA PRO A 278 -18.49 -28.03 28.16
C PRO A 278 -17.57 -27.31 29.17
N THR A 279 -16.45 -27.92 29.55
CA THR A 279 -15.51 -27.35 30.51
C THR A 279 -14.37 -26.56 29.86
N SER A 280 -14.35 -26.49 28.52
CA SER A 280 -13.31 -25.76 27.80
C SER A 280 -13.37 -24.26 28.14
N PRO A 281 -12.25 -23.64 28.58
CA PRO A 281 -12.20 -22.21 28.82
C PRO A 281 -12.31 -21.39 27.53
N TYR A 282 -12.19 -22.03 26.37
CA TYR A 282 -12.22 -21.41 25.05
C TYR A 282 -13.62 -21.37 24.42
N ASN A 283 -14.64 -21.89 25.11
CA ASN A 283 -16.02 -21.81 24.61
C ASN A 283 -16.56 -20.38 24.61
N ASP A 284 -16.25 -19.62 25.66
CA ASP A 284 -16.67 -18.22 25.80
C ASP A 284 -15.66 -17.39 26.60
N PRO A 285 -14.39 -17.31 26.15
CA PRO A 285 -13.34 -16.62 26.88
C PRO A 285 -13.57 -15.12 26.88
N THR A 286 -13.04 -14.45 27.92
CA THR A 286 -12.63 -13.05 27.72
C THR A 286 -11.41 -13.05 26.81
N SER A 287 -11.43 -12.25 25.75
CA SER A 287 -10.33 -12.18 24.79
C SER A 287 -10.03 -10.75 24.39
N GLU A 288 -8.75 -10.49 24.14
CA GLU A 288 -8.26 -9.21 23.63
C GLU A 288 -7.50 -9.44 22.32
N HIS A 289 -7.72 -8.58 21.31
CA HIS A 289 -6.90 -8.59 20.09
C HIS A 289 -6.78 -7.19 19.50
N TRP A 290 -5.65 -6.94 18.86
CA TRP A 290 -5.24 -5.60 18.47
C TRP A 290 -4.94 -5.55 16.97
N ALA A 291 -5.39 -4.51 16.29
CA ALA A 291 -4.84 -4.14 14.99
C ALA A 291 -3.77 -3.07 15.19
N VAL A 292 -2.50 -3.41 14.99
CA VAL A 292 -1.36 -2.52 15.28
C VAL A 292 -0.66 -2.12 13.98
N SER A 293 -0.44 -0.83 13.77
CA SER A 293 0.25 -0.31 12.58
C SER A 293 1.74 -0.68 12.59
N ARG A 294 2.41 -0.54 11.43
CA ARG A 294 3.87 -0.45 11.39
C ARG A 294 4.37 0.87 12.00
N ALA A 295 5.69 0.99 12.14
CA ALA A 295 6.34 2.25 12.50
C ALA A 295 6.01 3.32 11.45
N ILE A 296 5.52 4.47 11.90
CA ILE A 296 5.22 5.62 11.05
C ILE A 296 6.18 6.75 11.43
N SER A 297 6.97 7.22 10.47
CA SER A 297 7.78 8.43 10.62
C SER A 297 6.98 9.64 10.15
N ALA A 298 6.93 10.68 10.97
CA ALA A 298 6.31 11.95 10.61
C ALA A 298 7.35 13.04 10.27
N GLU A 299 8.58 12.63 9.93
CA GLU A 299 9.66 13.56 9.58
C GLU A 299 9.83 13.76 8.08
N GLN A 300 9.52 12.75 7.25
CA GLN A 300 9.68 12.84 5.80
C GLN A 300 8.52 12.14 5.08
N VAL A 301 8.18 12.65 3.91
CA VAL A 301 7.23 12.02 2.99
C VAL A 301 7.94 11.75 1.67
N ASP A 302 7.99 10.47 1.29
CA ASP A 302 8.47 10.05 -0.03
C ASP A 302 7.28 9.99 -0.99
N LEU A 303 7.34 10.81 -2.04
CA LEU A 303 6.33 10.92 -3.08
C LEU A 303 6.69 10.06 -4.31
N GLY A 304 7.80 9.34 -4.27
CA GLY A 304 8.34 8.63 -5.42
C GLY A 304 8.93 9.59 -6.47
N PRO A 305 9.31 9.06 -7.65
CA PRO A 305 9.88 9.87 -8.71
C PRO A 305 8.84 10.75 -9.39
N ASP A 306 9.25 11.96 -9.75
CA ASP A 306 8.48 12.81 -10.65
C ASP A 306 8.40 12.17 -12.04
N LEU A 307 7.24 12.25 -12.68
CA LEU A 307 6.99 11.53 -13.93
C LEU A 307 7.14 12.43 -15.16
N SER A 308 7.87 11.93 -16.16
CA SER A 308 7.89 12.53 -17.49
C SER A 308 6.60 12.25 -18.26
N THR A 309 6.29 13.11 -19.22
CA THR A 309 5.40 12.77 -20.34
C THR A 309 6.23 12.17 -21.47
N SER A 310 5.93 10.94 -21.90
CA SER A 310 6.53 10.40 -23.12
C SER A 310 5.93 11.11 -24.33
N ILE A 311 6.76 11.77 -25.12
CA ILE A 311 6.33 12.52 -26.32
C ILE A 311 6.75 11.83 -27.62
N LYS A 312 7.62 10.81 -27.52
CA LYS A 312 7.96 9.90 -28.62
C LYS A 312 8.38 8.53 -28.08
N GLY A 313 7.88 7.47 -28.70
CA GLY A 313 8.35 6.09 -28.57
C GLY A 313 8.97 5.53 -29.87
N ILE A 314 9.48 4.29 -29.78
CA ILE A 314 10.30 3.65 -30.84
C ILE A 314 9.54 3.54 -32.17
N SER A 315 8.27 3.17 -32.11
CA SER A 315 7.40 2.99 -33.29
C SER A 315 6.78 4.30 -33.80
N ASN A 316 6.93 5.41 -33.07
CA ASN A 316 6.38 6.69 -33.50
C ASN A 316 7.27 7.33 -34.59
N PRO A 317 6.66 8.09 -35.52
CA PRO A 317 7.42 8.86 -36.51
C PRO A 317 8.37 9.87 -35.85
N SER A 318 9.25 10.47 -36.65
CA SER A 318 10.11 11.56 -36.19
C SER A 318 9.28 12.67 -35.56
N LEU A 319 9.75 13.20 -34.42
CA LEU A 319 9.10 14.31 -33.74
C LEU A 319 9.88 15.60 -33.98
N ASP A 320 9.35 16.47 -34.82
CA ASP A 320 10.02 17.74 -35.16
C ASP A 320 9.59 18.90 -34.26
N VAL A 321 8.40 18.79 -33.64
CA VAL A 321 7.80 19.84 -32.80
C VAL A 321 7.08 19.23 -31.60
N HIS A 322 7.28 19.81 -30.43
CA HIS A 322 6.44 19.60 -29.25
C HIS A 322 5.79 20.93 -28.82
N ARG A 323 4.52 20.90 -28.44
CA ARG A 323 3.77 22.08 -27.97
C ARG A 323 3.34 21.88 -26.52
N TYR A 324 3.50 22.93 -25.71
CA TYR A 324 3.11 22.90 -24.30
C TYR A 324 2.62 24.27 -23.83
N THR A 325 1.67 24.28 -22.91
CA THR A 325 1.12 25.52 -22.33
C THR A 325 1.21 25.46 -20.82
N TYR A 326 1.87 26.44 -20.21
CA TYR A 326 1.90 26.60 -18.76
C TYR A 326 0.70 27.42 -18.31
N ALA A 327 -0.11 26.86 -17.41
CA ALA A 327 -1.33 27.52 -16.93
C ALA A 327 -1.08 28.58 -15.85
N THR A 328 0.04 28.47 -15.12
CA THR A 328 0.35 29.34 -13.99
C THR A 328 1.65 30.11 -14.23
N PRO A 329 1.75 31.37 -13.76
CA PRO A 329 3.02 32.09 -13.76
C PRO A 329 4.06 31.42 -12.86
N GLY A 330 5.32 31.46 -13.26
CA GLY A 330 6.41 30.81 -12.54
C GLY A 330 7.68 30.68 -13.36
N THR A 331 8.74 30.19 -12.72
CA THR A 331 9.96 29.76 -13.43
C THR A 331 9.95 28.25 -13.51
N TYR A 332 10.07 27.70 -14.71
CA TYR A 332 10.05 26.27 -14.96
C TYR A 332 11.32 25.84 -15.68
N LYS A 333 11.76 24.62 -15.39
CA LYS A 333 12.84 23.96 -16.14
C LYS A 333 12.25 22.88 -17.02
N ALA A 334 12.03 23.22 -18.29
CA ALA A 334 11.60 22.27 -19.30
C ALA A 334 12.78 21.36 -19.66
N VAL A 335 12.67 20.06 -19.40
CA VAL A 335 13.74 19.09 -19.68
C VAL A 335 13.27 18.03 -20.67
N PHE A 336 14.04 17.87 -21.75
CA PHE A 336 13.85 16.84 -22.75
C PHE A 336 14.97 15.81 -22.63
N VAL A 337 14.57 14.55 -22.53
CA VAL A 337 15.47 13.40 -22.40
C VAL A 337 15.27 12.53 -23.62
N ALA A 338 16.25 12.55 -24.53
CA ALA A 338 16.23 11.71 -25.72
C ALA A 338 17.18 10.53 -25.54
N SER A 339 16.73 9.33 -25.84
CA SER A 339 17.54 8.11 -25.74
C SER A 339 17.44 7.28 -27.00
N ASN A 340 18.56 6.69 -27.40
CA ASN A 340 18.59 5.50 -28.25
C ASN A 340 18.87 4.29 -27.37
N ASN A 341 18.15 3.21 -27.62
CA ASN A 341 18.13 2.01 -26.78
C ASN A 341 18.26 0.77 -27.66
N THR A 342 19.10 -0.17 -27.24
CA THR A 342 19.14 -1.56 -27.71
C THR A 342 18.85 -2.47 -26.51
N ILE A 343 18.87 -3.79 -26.73
CA ILE A 343 18.74 -4.75 -25.62
C ILE A 343 19.94 -4.69 -24.65
N ASP A 344 21.11 -4.24 -25.12
CA ASP A 344 22.38 -4.29 -24.38
C ASP A 344 22.92 -2.91 -23.96
N ASP A 345 22.39 -1.81 -24.51
CA ASP A 345 22.93 -0.47 -24.28
C ASP A 345 21.86 0.62 -24.37
N THR A 346 22.08 1.72 -23.64
CA THR A 346 21.25 2.92 -23.67
C THR A 346 22.16 4.14 -23.69
N LYS A 347 21.94 5.03 -24.67
CA LYS A 347 22.68 6.30 -24.79
C LYS A 347 21.70 7.46 -24.80
N THR A 348 21.92 8.42 -23.92
CA THR A 348 20.97 9.48 -23.61
C THR A 348 21.58 10.87 -23.80
N VAL A 349 20.78 11.82 -24.28
CA VAL A 349 21.07 13.26 -24.29
C VAL A 349 19.95 13.98 -23.53
N ILE A 350 20.34 14.94 -22.69
CA ILE A 350 19.44 15.77 -21.90
C ILE A 350 19.56 17.21 -22.37
N LYS A 351 18.42 17.86 -22.62
CA LYS A 351 18.35 19.28 -22.99
C LYS A 351 17.42 20.00 -22.03
N GLU A 352 17.93 21.07 -21.42
CA GLU A 352 17.19 21.86 -20.45
C GLU A 352 16.97 23.28 -20.98
N ILE A 353 15.75 23.80 -20.81
CA ILE A 353 15.40 25.18 -21.13
C ILE A 353 14.72 25.77 -19.89
N THR A 354 15.32 26.84 -19.34
CA THR A 354 14.69 27.60 -18.25
C THR A 354 13.72 28.61 -18.85
N LEU A 355 12.46 28.54 -18.43
CA LEU A 355 11.35 29.35 -18.91
C LEU A 355 10.81 30.22 -17.78
N THR A 356 10.54 31.49 -18.08
CA THR A 356 9.82 32.42 -17.19
C THR A 356 8.42 32.65 -17.75
N ILE A 357 7.40 32.24 -17.00
CA ILE A 357 6.00 32.41 -17.35
C ILE A 357 5.45 33.58 -16.53
N THR A 358 5.04 34.65 -17.21
CA THR A 358 4.49 35.84 -16.60
C THR A 358 2.95 35.76 -16.51
N PRO A 359 2.31 36.56 -15.65
CA PRO A 359 0.86 36.72 -15.64
C PRO A 359 0.25 37.06 -17.01
#